data_AF-A0A7J9QFC6-F1
#
_entry.id   AF-A0A7J9QFC6-F1
#
_cell.length_a   1.000
_cell.length_b   1.000
_cell.length_c   1.000
_cell.angle_alpha   90.00
_cell.angle_beta   90.00
_cell.angle_gamma   90.00
#
_symmetry.space_group_name_H-M   'P 1'
#
loop_
_entity.id
_entity.type
_entity.pdbx_description
1 polymer ?
#
loop_
_entity_poly.entity_id
_entity_poly.type
_entity_poly.pdbx_seq_one_letter_code
_entity_poly.pdbx_strand_id
1 'polypeptide(L)'
;MKLPICGFDAKNAILCPQCESKVESGELTKADVDASIVLAKVAKTNNEIENFTLFSCKEFQGNFVLSLAKNDIMIIRQSRTLYRLLQEQFKGKIWLVEADETDNKFIEDLFFPTKILSINSVWAP
;
A
#
# COMPACT_ATOMS: atom_id res chain seq x y z
N MET A 1 13.80 3.32 0.31
CA MET A 1 12.51 2.65 0.06
C MET A 1 12.61 1.18 0.45
N LYS A 2 11.59 0.65 1.11
CA LYS A 2 11.42 -0.79 1.35
C LYS A 2 10.16 -1.26 0.62
N LEU A 3 10.28 -2.32 -0.16
CA LEU A 3 9.20 -2.88 -0.97
C LEU A 3 9.16 -4.40 -0.74
N PRO A 4 8.01 -5.05 -0.97
CA PRO A 4 7.88 -6.50 -0.90
C PRO A 4 8.71 -7.23 -1.97
N ILE A 5 9.00 -6.59 -3.11
CA ILE A 5 9.92 -7.07 -4.14
C ILE A 5 11.28 -6.38 -4.07
N CYS A 6 12.28 -6.95 -4.74
CA CYS A 6 13.60 -6.34 -4.79
C CYS A 6 13.58 -5.00 -5.56
N GLY A 7 14.44 -4.06 -5.16
CA GLY A 7 14.46 -2.72 -5.76
C GLY A 7 14.86 -2.70 -7.24
N PHE A 8 15.57 -3.73 -7.71
CA PHE A 8 15.88 -3.90 -9.13
C PHE A 8 14.61 -4.25 -9.93
N ASP A 9 13.84 -5.24 -9.45
CA ASP A 9 12.60 -5.67 -10.11
C ASP A 9 11.56 -4.55 -10.13
N ALA A 10 11.43 -3.81 -9.02
CA ALA A 10 10.53 -2.67 -8.95
C ALA A 10 10.88 -1.56 -9.96
N LYS A 11 12.17 -1.34 -10.24
CA LYS A 11 12.63 -0.30 -11.16
C LYS A 11 12.55 -0.68 -12.63
N ASN A 12 12.70 -1.97 -12.93
CA ASN A 12 12.74 -2.52 -14.29
C ASN A 12 11.42 -3.19 -14.72
N ALA A 13 10.46 -3.37 -13.79
CA ALA A 13 9.21 -4.08 -14.02
C ALA A 13 9.38 -5.51 -14.56
N ILE A 14 10.50 -6.16 -14.20
CA ILE A 14 10.84 -7.54 -14.54
C ILE A 14 11.15 -8.24 -13.23
N LEU A 15 10.50 -9.38 -12.97
CA LEU A 15 10.74 -10.15 -11.75
C LEU A 15 12.00 -11.00 -11.91
N CYS A 16 12.86 -11.01 -10.89
CA CYS A 16 13.94 -11.97 -10.82
C CYS A 16 13.41 -13.36 -10.38
N PRO A 17 14.15 -14.45 -10.64
CA PRO A 17 13.69 -15.80 -10.29
C PRO A 17 13.32 -15.99 -8.81
N GLN A 18 13.93 -15.21 -7.91
CA GLN A 18 13.62 -15.24 -6.48
C GLN A 18 12.25 -14.61 -6.17
N CYS A 19 11.93 -13.47 -6.80
CA CYS A 19 10.64 -12.82 -6.62
C CYS A 19 9.53 -13.59 -7.35
N GLU A 20 9.82 -14.19 -8.52
CA GLU A 20 8.87 -15.09 -9.19
C GLU A 20 8.51 -16.29 -8.30
N SER A 21 9.52 -16.94 -7.70
CA SER A 21 9.29 -18.06 -6.78
C SER A 21 8.39 -17.67 -5.59
N LYS A 22 8.50 -16.44 -5.08
CA LYS A 22 7.65 -15.92 -3.99
C LYS A 22 6.21 -15.66 -4.45
N VAL A 23 6.02 -15.26 -5.71
CA VAL A 23 4.69 -15.11 -6.29
C VAL A 23 4.06 -16.49 -6.52
N GLU A 24 4.85 -17.46 -7.00
CA GLU A 24 4.42 -18.84 -7.21
C GLU A 24 4.09 -19.56 -5.89
N SER A 25 4.85 -19.31 -4.83
CA SER A 25 4.57 -19.86 -3.50
C SER A 25 3.37 -19.20 -2.81
N GLY A 26 2.84 -18.11 -3.37
CA GLY A 26 1.74 -17.33 -2.81
C GLY A 26 2.15 -16.40 -1.66
N GLU A 27 3.44 -16.25 -1.38
CA GLU A 27 3.95 -15.25 -0.43
C GLU A 27 3.72 -13.82 -0.93
N LEU A 28 3.72 -13.62 -2.25
CA LEU A 28 3.45 -12.34 -2.90
C LEU A 28 2.28 -12.46 -3.87
N THR A 29 1.39 -11.48 -3.86
CA THR A 29 0.33 -11.35 -4.85
C THR A 29 0.79 -10.48 -6.03
N LYS A 30 0.09 -10.61 -7.17
CA LYS A 30 0.33 -9.72 -8.32
C LYS A 30 0.13 -8.24 -7.95
N ALA A 31 -0.80 -7.95 -7.05
CA ALA A 31 -1.05 -6.60 -6.55
C ALA A 31 0.14 -6.05 -5.75
N ASP A 32 0.85 -6.88 -4.97
CA ASP A 32 2.09 -6.51 -4.27
C ASP A 32 3.19 -6.08 -5.26
N VAL A 33 3.35 -6.85 -6.34
CA VAL A 33 4.33 -6.59 -7.39
C VAL A 33 3.99 -5.29 -8.13
N ASP A 34 2.75 -5.16 -8.60
CA ASP A 34 2.30 -4.00 -9.37
C ASP A 34 2.38 -2.71 -8.55
N ALA A 35 1.94 -2.74 -7.28
CA ALA A 35 2.05 -1.60 -6.39
C ALA A 35 3.50 -1.19 -6.13
N SER A 36 4.40 -2.17 -5.99
CA SER A 36 5.83 -1.90 -5.80
C SER A 36 6.45 -1.23 -7.03
N ILE A 37 6.10 -1.67 -8.23
CA ILE A 37 6.55 -1.07 -9.49
C ILE A 37 6.01 0.36 -9.61
N VAL A 38 4.73 0.56 -9.30
CA VAL A 38 4.10 1.89 -9.31
C VAL A 38 4.80 2.84 -8.33
N LEU A 39 5.02 2.43 -7.08
CA LEU A 39 5.70 3.25 -6.08
C LEU A 39 7.14 3.56 -6.49
N ALA A 40 7.88 2.58 -7.00
CA ALA A 40 9.25 2.79 -7.48
C ALA A 40 9.32 3.75 -8.67
N LYS A 41 8.33 3.70 -9.57
CA LYS A 41 8.21 4.65 -10.69
C LYS A 41 7.95 6.06 -10.19
N VAL A 42 7.04 6.22 -9.23
CA VAL A 42 6.72 7.53 -8.64
C VAL A 42 7.90 8.10 -7.87
N ALA A 43 8.66 7.27 -7.15
CA ALA A 43 9.85 7.72 -6.42
C ALA A 43 10.96 8.27 -7.32
N LYS A 44 10.99 7.92 -8.63
CA LYS A 44 11.91 8.57 -9.59
C LYS A 44 11.55 10.02 -9.86
N THR A 45 10.28 10.40 -9.66
CA THR A 45 9.76 11.74 -9.96
C THR A 45 9.52 12.56 -8.69
N ASN A 46 9.35 11.92 -7.53
CA ASN A 46 9.16 12.60 -6.25
C ASN A 46 10.04 12.00 -5.14
N ASN A 47 10.96 12.80 -4.61
CA ASN A 47 11.87 12.42 -3.52
C ASN A 47 11.14 12.11 -2.20
N GLU A 48 9.92 12.61 -1.99
CA GLU A 48 9.14 12.32 -0.77
C GLU A 48 8.83 10.83 -0.62
N ILE A 49 8.65 10.12 -1.74
CA ILE A 49 8.27 8.70 -1.77
C ILE A 49 9.49 7.78 -1.66
N GLU A 50 10.70 8.31 -1.87
CA GLU A 50 11.94 7.52 -1.87
C GLU A 50 12.18 6.79 -0.54
N ASN A 51 11.66 7.31 0.57
CA ASN A 51 11.83 6.71 1.89
C ASN A 51 10.66 5.82 2.35
N PHE A 52 9.64 5.61 1.51
CA PHE A 52 8.46 4.86 1.91
C PHE A 52 8.74 3.36 2.07
N THR A 53 7.93 2.73 2.92
CA THR A 53 7.93 1.31 3.22
C THR A 53 6.55 0.73 2.90
N LEU A 54 6.47 -0.03 1.80
CA LEU A 54 5.33 -0.87 1.47
C LEU A 54 5.55 -2.27 2.05
N PHE A 55 4.61 -2.73 2.87
CA PHE A 55 4.62 -4.09 3.42
C PHE A 55 3.85 -5.05 2.53
N SER A 56 2.64 -4.65 2.13
CA SER A 56 1.79 -5.44 1.22
C SER A 56 0.77 -4.55 0.51
N CYS A 57 0.30 -5.01 -0.64
CA CYS A 57 -0.82 -4.49 -1.39
C CYS A 57 -1.79 -5.64 -1.70
N LYS A 58 -3.08 -5.42 -1.43
CA LYS A 58 -4.15 -6.32 -1.86
C LYS A 58 -5.08 -5.65 -2.84
N GLU A 59 -5.42 -6.35 -3.90
CA GLU A 59 -6.44 -5.92 -4.85
C GLU A 59 -7.78 -6.61 -4.56
N PHE A 60 -8.86 -5.83 -4.54
CA PHE A 60 -10.23 -6.33 -4.39
C PHE A 60 -11.19 -5.60 -5.33
N GLN A 61 -11.75 -6.29 -6.33
CA GLN A 61 -12.69 -5.68 -7.29
C GLN A 61 -12.15 -4.39 -7.95
N GLY A 62 -10.87 -4.37 -8.34
CA GLY A 62 -10.21 -3.21 -8.96
C GLY A 62 -9.81 -2.10 -7.98
N ASN A 63 -9.95 -2.33 -6.68
CA ASN A 63 -9.54 -1.44 -5.60
C ASN A 63 -8.26 -1.93 -4.95
N PHE A 64 -7.43 -1.02 -4.43
CA PHE A 64 -6.12 -1.37 -3.88
C PHE A 64 -6.02 -0.96 -2.41
N VAL A 65 -5.68 -1.92 -1.55
CA VAL A 65 -5.40 -1.70 -0.12
C VAL A 65 -3.90 -1.79 0.07
N LEU A 66 -3.27 -0.65 0.35
CA LEU A 66 -1.83 -0.50 0.53
C LEU A 66 -1.50 -0.48 2.03
N SER A 67 -0.77 -1.48 2.49
CA SER A 67 -0.23 -1.56 3.84
C SER A 67 1.14 -0.90 3.89
N LEU A 68 1.22 0.24 4.58
CA LEU A 68 2.37 1.14 4.61
C LEU A 68 2.79 1.42 6.06
N ALA A 69 4.00 1.96 6.26
CA ALA A 69 4.39 2.46 7.57
C ALA A 69 3.58 3.71 7.96
N LYS A 70 3.28 3.87 9.25
CA LYS A 70 2.54 5.00 9.82
C LYS A 70 2.96 6.36 9.28
N ASN A 71 4.28 6.59 9.29
CA ASN A 71 4.85 7.88 8.94
C ASN A 71 4.60 8.21 7.47
N ASP A 72 4.70 7.20 6.60
CA ASP A 72 4.44 7.34 5.16
C ASP A 72 2.97 7.66 4.90
N ILE A 73 2.06 6.99 5.61
CA ILE A 73 0.62 7.27 5.53
C ILE A 73 0.33 8.71 5.94
N MET A 74 0.93 9.20 7.03
CA MET A 74 0.76 10.59 7.46
C MET A 74 1.23 11.59 6.41
N ILE A 75 2.39 11.36 5.80
CA ILE A 75 2.93 12.21 4.71
C ILE A 75 1.95 12.25 3.54
N ILE A 76 1.43 11.09 3.11
CA ILE A 76 0.45 11.01 2.01
C ILE A 76 -0.86 11.74 2.38
N ARG A 77 -1.36 11.57 3.61
CA ARG A 77 -2.61 12.19 4.06
C ARG A 77 -2.49 13.70 4.23
N GLN A 78 -1.30 14.23 4.54
CA GLN A 78 -1.05 15.67 4.66
C GLN A 78 -0.88 16.35 3.29
N SER A 79 -0.44 15.60 2.27
CA SER A 79 -0.16 16.13 0.94
C SER A 79 -1.23 15.73 -0.07
N ARG A 80 -2.15 16.65 -0.38
CA ARG A 80 -3.22 16.42 -1.38
C ARG A 80 -2.65 16.13 -2.78
N THR A 81 -1.53 16.75 -3.13
CA THR A 81 -0.82 16.51 -4.38
C THR A 81 -0.28 15.09 -4.45
N LEU A 82 0.31 14.59 -3.35
CA LEU A 82 0.85 13.24 -3.27
C LEU A 82 -0.24 12.18 -3.35
N TYR A 83 -1.32 12.36 -2.59
CA TYR A 83 -2.47 11.46 -2.62
C TYR A 83 -3.07 11.37 -4.02
N ARG A 84 -3.27 12.51 -4.70
CA ARG A 84 -3.79 12.54 -6.07
C ARG A 84 -2.83 11.86 -7.05
N LEU A 85 -1.53 12.14 -6.94
CA LEU A 85 -0.52 11.54 -7.81
C LEU A 85 -0.53 10.02 -7.68
N LEU A 86 -0.54 9.49 -6.45
CA LEU A 86 -0.65 8.06 -6.22
C LEU A 86 -1.94 7.51 -6.80
N GLN A 87 -3.09 8.11 -6.48
CA GLN A 87 -4.39 7.67 -6.99
C GLN A 87 -4.47 7.65 -8.53
N GLU A 88 -3.82 8.58 -9.22
CA GLU A 88 -3.76 8.61 -10.69
C GLU A 88 -2.90 7.48 -11.29
N GLN A 89 -1.97 6.89 -10.53
CA GLN A 89 -1.18 5.75 -11.00
C GLN A 89 -1.90 4.40 -10.82
N PHE A 90 -2.89 4.32 -9.93
CA PHE A 90 -3.71 3.12 -9.73
C PHE A 90 -5.00 3.21 -10.56
N LYS A 91 -5.47 2.07 -11.07
CA LYS A 91 -6.69 2.01 -11.92
C LYS A 91 -7.99 2.20 -11.13
N GLY A 92 -7.93 2.21 -9.81
CA GLY A 92 -9.10 2.30 -8.93
C GLY A 92 -8.79 3.06 -7.65
N LYS A 93 -9.67 2.92 -6.66
CA LYS A 93 -9.49 3.62 -5.37
C LYS A 93 -8.35 2.99 -4.59
N ILE A 94 -7.63 3.84 -3.86
CA ILE A 94 -6.56 3.43 -2.95
C ILE A 94 -7.02 3.63 -1.50
N TRP A 95 -6.84 2.59 -0.68
CA TRP A 95 -6.96 2.65 0.77
C TRP A 95 -5.57 2.49 1.36
N LEU A 96 -5.24 3.36 2.31
CA LEU A 96 -3.95 3.37 2.99
C LEU A 96 -4.17 2.89 4.41
N VAL A 97 -3.57 1.76 4.76
CA VAL A 97 -3.70 1.13 6.08
C VAL A 97 -2.33 0.94 6.72
N GLU A 98 -2.22 1.20 8.02
CA GLU A 98 -0.98 0.97 8.75
C GLU A 98 -0.70 -0.53 8.86
N ALA A 99 0.57 -0.92 8.69
CA ALA A 99 1.02 -2.29 8.92
C ALA A 99 1.14 -2.59 10.43
N ASP A 100 0.79 -3.81 10.85
CA ASP A 100 0.90 -4.31 12.24
C ASP A 100 0.08 -3.57 13.31
N GLU A 101 -1.13 -3.12 12.97
CA GLU A 101 -2.01 -2.41 13.90
C GLU A 101 -3.26 -3.20 14.31
N THR A 102 -3.92 -2.74 15.37
CA THR A 102 -5.17 -3.33 15.88
C THR A 102 -6.33 -3.20 14.88
N ASP A 103 -7.31 -4.11 14.95
CA ASP A 103 -8.52 -4.07 14.10
C ASP A 103 -9.21 -2.70 14.11
N ASN A 104 -9.26 -2.03 15.27
CA ASN A 104 -9.85 -0.70 15.42
C ASN A 104 -9.11 0.34 14.57
N LYS A 105 -7.77 0.32 14.59
CA LYS A 105 -6.94 1.25 13.83
C LYS A 105 -7.06 1.00 12.33
N PHE A 106 -7.09 -0.27 11.93
CA PHE A 106 -7.36 -0.65 10.55
C PHE A 106 -8.69 -0.09 10.05
N ILE A 107 -9.76 -0.21 10.84
CA ILE A 107 -11.07 0.35 10.50
C ILE A 107 -10.98 1.89 10.40
N GLU A 108 -10.36 2.57 11.36
CA GLU A 108 -10.14 4.04 11.29
C GLU A 108 -9.42 4.47 10.01
N ASP A 109 -8.38 3.73 9.62
CA ASP A 109 -7.60 4.02 8.43
C ASP A 109 -8.38 3.80 7.13
N LEU A 110 -9.21 2.76 7.07
CA LEU A 110 -10.09 2.50 5.93
C LEU A 110 -11.11 3.61 5.70
N PHE A 111 -11.63 4.21 6.78
CA PHE A 111 -12.66 5.24 6.69
C PHE A 111 -12.10 6.66 6.65
N PHE A 112 -10.78 6.84 6.72
CA PHE A 112 -10.14 8.16 6.61
C PHE A 112 -10.62 8.91 5.34
N PRO A 113 -10.98 10.21 5.41
CA PRO A 113 -10.87 11.13 6.55
C PRO A 113 -12.11 11.17 7.47
N THR A 114 -13.07 10.27 7.28
CA THR A 114 -14.31 10.22 8.07
C THR A 114 -13.98 9.86 9.52
N LYS A 115 -14.50 10.66 10.46
CA LYS A 115 -14.30 10.41 11.89
C LYS A 115 -15.25 9.31 12.37
N ILE A 116 -14.68 8.23 12.90
CA ILE A 116 -15.45 7.17 13.57
C ILE A 116 -15.79 7.64 14.99
N LEU A 117 -17.07 7.56 15.38
CA LEU A 117 -17.54 7.97 16.71
C LEU A 117 -17.35 6.87 17.75
N SER A 118 -17.63 5.62 17.37
CA SER A 118 -17.47 4.45 18.23
C SER A 118 -17.36 3.17 17.40
N ILE A 119 -16.65 2.18 17.94
CA ILE A 119 -16.59 0.81 17.43
C ILE A 119 -17.05 -0.09 18.58
N ASN A 120 -18.17 -0.79 18.38
CA ASN A 120 -18.74 -1.68 19.39
C ASN A 120 -18.65 -3.12 18.91
N SER A 121 -18.12 -4.01 19.76
CA SER A 121 -18.11 -5.45 19.49
C SER A 121 -19.37 -6.09 20.07
N VAL A 122 -20.15 -6.76 19.22
CA VAL A 122 -21.35 -7.51 19.63
C VAL A 122 -21.03 -9.00 19.57
N TRP A 123 -21.20 -9.69 20.69
CA TRP A 123 -21.03 -11.14 20.78
C TRP A 123 -22.40 -11.80 20.63
N ALA A 124 -22.55 -12.63 19.59
CA ALA A 124 -23.74 -13.45 19.42
C ALA A 124 -23.70 -14.65 20.40
N PRO A 125 -24.85 -15.07 20.97
CA PRO A 125 -24.96 -16.23 21.84
C PRO A 125 -24.70 -17.56 21.10
#